data_AF-A0AAV2G1D0-F1
#
_entry.id   AF-A0AAV2G1D0-F1
#
_cell.length_a   1.000
_cell.length_b   1.000
_cell.length_c   1.000
_cell.angle_alpha   90.00
_cell.angle_beta   90.00
_cell.angle_gamma   90.00
#
_symmetry.space_group_name_H-M   'P 1'
#
loop_
_entity.id
_entity.type
_entity.pdbx_description
1 polymer ?
#
loop_
_entity_poly.entity_id
_entity_poly.type
_entity_poly.pdbx_seq_one_letter_code
_entity_poly.pdbx_strand_id
1 'polypeptide(L)'
;MCSSAAVNKSAPPPKINQAAKAEPADDEESNAPVEKVLSCIMSAVHVAKVDDILQHRENLMQVLLVSFAPGFQWIVKMAAYSLVKELCSRFDSILNENSGHPSQHDSITSLIQELFVSLSPKVVESIATVKIGQVHIAASECLVEIGKLACRVSALQWADVGYKEELLHLYEVEKNQEAKSHLKKFMAMFQ
;
A
#
# COMPACT_ATOMS: atom_id res chain seq x y z
N MET A 1 42.16 17.81 -53.91
CA MET A 1 43.63 17.89 -53.99
C MET A 1 44.14 17.88 -52.55
N CYS A 2 44.50 16.71 -52.00
CA CYS A 2 45.87 16.28 -51.64
C CYS A 2 46.41 17.06 -50.40
N SER A 3 46.84 16.46 -49.27
CA SER A 3 47.50 15.17 -49.07
C SER A 3 47.42 14.67 -47.61
N SER A 4 47.51 13.36 -47.44
CA SER A 4 47.66 12.59 -46.19
C SER A 4 49.05 12.73 -45.55
N ALA A 5 49.13 12.52 -44.23
CA ALA A 5 50.32 11.96 -43.58
C ALA A 5 49.87 10.99 -42.48
N ALA A 6 50.24 9.72 -42.65
CA ALA A 6 50.06 8.64 -41.68
C ALA A 6 51.34 8.46 -40.87
N VAL A 7 51.21 8.17 -39.57
CA VAL A 7 52.26 7.50 -38.78
C VAL A 7 51.62 6.36 -38.02
N ASN A 8 51.88 5.14 -38.50
CA ASN A 8 51.65 3.89 -37.78
C ASN A 8 52.82 3.64 -36.81
N LYS A 9 52.51 3.26 -35.56
CA LYS A 9 53.35 2.34 -34.78
C LYS A 9 52.46 1.38 -34.00
N SER A 10 52.67 0.09 -34.26
CA SER A 10 51.91 -1.03 -33.71
C SER A 10 52.46 -1.48 -32.35
N ALA A 11 51.59 -1.94 -31.46
CA ALA A 11 51.87 -2.92 -30.42
C ALA A 11 50.55 -3.57 -29.95
N PRO A 12 50.57 -4.83 -29.46
CA PRO A 12 49.63 -5.89 -29.84
C PRO A 12 48.37 -6.01 -28.96
N PRO A 13 47.33 -6.76 -29.41
CA PRO A 13 46.11 -6.96 -28.63
C PRO A 13 46.28 -8.15 -27.67
N PRO A 14 45.77 -8.08 -26.43
CA PRO A 14 45.45 -9.28 -25.68
C PRO A 14 44.05 -9.76 -26.06
N LYS A 15 43.99 -11.01 -26.52
CA LYS A 15 42.78 -11.78 -26.76
C LYS A 15 42.06 -12.12 -25.45
N ILE A 16 40.75 -11.88 -25.44
CA ILE A 16 39.67 -12.87 -25.20
C ILE A 16 39.78 -13.74 -23.94
N ASN A 17 38.92 -13.45 -22.95
CA ASN A 17 37.92 -14.33 -22.31
C ASN A 17 37.81 -14.07 -20.80
N GLN A 18 36.78 -13.32 -20.42
CA GLN A 18 35.92 -13.78 -19.33
C GLN A 18 34.53 -13.21 -19.56
N ALA A 19 33.55 -14.11 -19.61
CA ALA A 19 32.15 -13.77 -19.58
C ALA A 19 31.85 -13.03 -18.27
N ALA A 20 31.94 -11.70 -18.31
CA ALA A 20 31.16 -10.89 -17.40
C ALA A 20 29.71 -11.06 -17.86
N LYS A 21 29.04 -12.04 -17.27
CA LYS A 21 27.59 -12.02 -17.16
C LYS A 21 27.30 -10.67 -16.52
N ALA A 22 26.95 -9.68 -17.34
CA ALA A 22 26.36 -8.47 -16.84
C ALA A 22 25.12 -8.94 -16.08
N GLU A 23 25.25 -9.00 -14.76
CA GLU A 23 24.08 -8.92 -13.90
C GLU A 23 23.30 -7.72 -14.43
N PRO A 24 22.01 -7.87 -14.73
CA PRO A 24 21.21 -6.68 -14.99
C PRO A 24 21.46 -5.79 -13.78
N ALA A 25 22.01 -4.59 -14.04
CA ALA A 25 22.02 -3.55 -13.04
C ALA A 25 20.58 -3.51 -12.53
N ASP A 26 20.41 -3.85 -11.26
CA ASP A 26 19.18 -3.63 -10.54
C ASP A 26 19.08 -2.11 -10.50
N ASP A 27 18.59 -1.54 -11.60
CA ASP A 27 18.04 -0.21 -11.61
C ASP A 27 16.79 -0.33 -10.73
N GLU A 28 17.03 -0.37 -9.42
CA GLU A 28 16.08 0.04 -8.40
C GLU A 28 15.73 1.47 -8.78
N GLU A 29 14.75 1.61 -9.68
CA GLU A 29 14.10 2.85 -9.97
C GLU A 29 13.51 3.31 -8.63
N SER A 30 14.27 4.17 -7.97
CA SER A 30 14.16 4.49 -6.56
C SER A 30 12.75 4.98 -6.28
N ASN A 31 11.90 4.11 -5.72
CA ASN A 31 10.57 4.50 -5.26
C ASN A 31 10.61 5.30 -3.94
N ALA A 32 11.83 5.56 -3.42
CA ALA A 32 12.07 6.37 -2.24
C ALA A 32 11.40 7.76 -2.26
N PRO A 33 11.19 8.45 -3.40
CA PRO A 33 10.40 9.67 -3.45
C PRO A 33 8.93 9.44 -3.06
N VAL A 34 8.32 8.33 -3.47
CA VAL A 34 6.89 8.05 -3.23
C VAL A 34 6.63 7.69 -1.77
N GLU A 35 7.49 6.87 -1.17
CA GLU A 35 7.43 6.57 0.27
C GLU A 35 7.48 7.85 1.13
N LYS A 36 8.38 8.78 0.77
CA LYS A 36 8.51 10.07 1.46
C LYS A 36 7.27 10.94 1.28
N VAL A 37 6.69 10.97 0.07
CA VAL A 37 5.44 11.68 -0.19
C VAL A 37 4.32 11.13 0.70
N LEU A 38 4.17 9.80 0.80
CA LEU A 38 3.18 9.19 1.69
C LEU A 38 3.42 9.54 3.16
N SER A 39 4.68 9.58 3.59
CA SER A 39 5.05 9.99 4.96
C SER A 39 4.69 11.45 5.24
N CYS A 40 4.87 12.34 4.25
CA CYS A 40 4.43 13.73 4.35
C CYS A 40 2.91 13.84 4.41
N ILE A 41 2.17 13.08 3.59
CA ILE A 41 0.71 13.05 3.61
C ILE A 41 0.22 12.54 4.96
N MET A 42 0.80 11.48 5.49
CA MET A 42 0.47 10.96 6.83
C MET A 42 0.68 12.02 7.91
N SER A 43 1.79 12.74 7.87
CA SER A 43 2.06 13.84 8.80
C SER A 43 1.03 14.98 8.67
N ALA A 44 0.58 15.28 7.45
CA ALA A 44 -0.46 16.27 7.20
C ALA A 44 -1.83 15.80 7.72
N VAL A 45 -2.21 14.55 7.43
CA VAL A 45 -3.44 13.92 7.95
C VAL A 45 -3.47 13.95 9.47
N HIS A 46 -2.33 13.68 10.12
CA HIS A 46 -2.21 13.66 11.57
C HIS A 46 -2.55 14.99 12.26
N VAL A 47 -2.46 16.13 11.56
CA VAL A 47 -2.76 17.46 12.13
C VAL A 47 -3.91 18.20 11.43
N ALA A 48 -4.37 17.72 10.27
CA ALA A 48 -5.44 18.33 9.49
C ALA A 48 -6.77 18.34 10.24
N LYS A 49 -7.66 19.29 9.93
CA LYS A 49 -9.06 19.18 10.38
C LYS A 49 -9.79 18.16 9.53
N VAL A 50 -10.88 17.60 10.06
CA VAL A 50 -11.67 16.61 9.32
C VAL A 50 -12.21 17.17 7.99
N ASP A 51 -12.63 18.43 7.98
CA ASP A 51 -13.14 19.08 6.76
C ASP A 51 -12.09 19.14 5.66
N ASP A 52 -10.82 19.40 6.02
CA ASP A 52 -9.70 19.43 5.07
C ASP A 52 -9.44 18.03 4.48
N ILE A 53 -9.55 16.99 5.32
CA ILE A 53 -9.41 15.59 4.88
C ILE A 53 -10.54 15.22 3.92
N LEU A 54 -11.79 15.56 4.27
CA LEU A 54 -12.97 15.27 3.45
C LEU A 54 -12.94 16.02 2.12
N GLN A 55 -12.48 17.28 2.12
CA GLN A 55 -12.30 18.07 0.91
C GLN A 55 -11.31 17.43 -0.08
N HIS A 56 -10.31 16.71 0.42
CA HIS A 56 -9.29 16.04 -0.38
C HIS A 56 -9.49 14.53 -0.53
N ARG A 57 -10.66 13.99 -0.19
CA ARG A 57 -10.92 12.54 -0.18
C ARG A 57 -10.58 11.83 -1.50
N GLU A 58 -10.91 12.44 -2.64
CA GLU A 58 -10.69 11.83 -3.96
C GLU A 58 -9.19 11.69 -4.26
N ASN A 59 -8.43 12.75 -3.96
CA ASN A 59 -6.98 12.74 -4.10
C ASN A 59 -6.33 11.72 -3.15
N LEU A 60 -6.80 11.64 -1.90
CA LEU A 60 -6.31 10.66 -0.93
C LEU A 60 -6.57 9.23 -1.39
N MET A 61 -7.78 8.94 -1.84
CA MET A 61 -8.14 7.63 -2.39
C MET A 61 -7.30 7.28 -3.61
N GLN A 62 -7.10 8.22 -4.54
CA GLN A 62 -6.27 8.00 -5.71
C GLN A 62 -4.81 7.70 -5.34
N VAL A 63 -4.22 8.47 -4.43
CA VAL A 63 -2.84 8.24 -3.96
C VAL A 63 -2.71 6.85 -3.32
N LEU A 64 -3.67 6.44 -2.50
CA LEU A 64 -3.68 5.13 -1.86
C LEU A 64 -3.81 3.99 -2.90
N LEU A 65 -4.75 4.11 -3.83
CA LEU A 65 -4.95 3.12 -4.90
C LEU A 65 -3.71 2.95 -5.77
N VAL A 66 -3.08 4.08 -6.15
CA VAL A 66 -1.83 4.08 -6.92
C VAL A 66 -0.72 3.39 -6.11
N SER A 67 -0.58 3.73 -4.82
CA SER A 67 0.46 3.15 -3.96
C SER A 67 0.35 1.64 -3.77
N PHE A 68 -0.88 1.09 -3.83
CA PHE A 68 -1.08 -0.35 -3.79
C PHE A 68 -0.94 -1.06 -5.13
N ALA A 69 -0.82 -0.34 -6.26
CA ALA A 69 -0.66 -0.96 -7.57
C ALA A 69 0.55 -1.92 -7.59
N PRO A 70 0.50 -3.05 -8.34
CA PRO A 70 1.56 -4.05 -8.37
C PRO A 70 2.94 -3.51 -8.78
N GLY A 71 2.99 -2.39 -9.52
CA GLY A 71 4.24 -1.77 -9.98
C GLY A 71 5.07 -1.09 -8.88
N PHE A 72 4.50 -0.83 -7.70
CA PHE A 72 5.25 -0.21 -6.59
C PHE A 72 5.89 -1.23 -5.67
N GLN A 73 7.13 -0.94 -5.27
CA GLN A 73 7.89 -1.71 -4.29
C GLN A 73 7.16 -1.83 -2.94
N TRP A 74 7.47 -2.90 -2.21
CA TRP A 74 6.85 -3.20 -0.92
C TRP A 74 7.03 -2.09 0.12
N ILE A 75 8.10 -1.29 0.05
CA ILE A 75 8.34 -0.14 0.93
C ILE A 75 7.25 0.93 0.77
N VAL A 76 6.83 1.21 -0.46
CA VAL A 76 5.71 2.14 -0.74
C VAL A 76 4.41 1.58 -0.15
N LYS A 77 4.19 0.26 -0.26
CA LYS A 77 3.02 -0.38 0.35
C LYS A 77 3.02 -0.29 1.87
N MET A 78 4.18 -0.43 2.51
CA MET A 78 4.35 -0.24 3.95
C MET A 78 3.95 1.17 4.38
N ALA A 79 4.45 2.20 3.67
CA ALA A 79 4.07 3.58 3.94
C ALA A 79 2.56 3.82 3.71
N ALA A 80 1.99 3.20 2.68
CA ALA A 80 0.56 3.28 2.41
C ALA A 80 -0.27 2.61 3.53
N TYR A 81 0.12 1.45 4.04
CA TYR A 81 -0.55 0.83 5.20
C TYR A 81 -0.53 1.75 6.42
N SER A 82 0.60 2.38 6.71
CA SER A 82 0.71 3.35 7.82
C SER A 82 -0.23 4.54 7.63
N LEU A 83 -0.30 5.11 6.43
CA LEU A 83 -1.22 6.19 6.12
C LEU A 83 -2.69 5.77 6.28
N VAL A 84 -3.06 4.57 5.83
CA VAL A 84 -4.42 4.04 5.99
C VAL A 84 -4.76 3.85 7.47
N LYS A 85 -3.85 3.30 8.26
CA LYS A 85 -4.04 3.15 9.72
C LYS A 85 -4.21 4.50 10.42
N GLU A 86 -3.42 5.50 10.04
CA GLU A 86 -3.58 6.86 10.56
C GLU A 86 -4.96 7.43 10.23
N LEU A 87 -5.42 7.31 8.97
CA LEU A 87 -6.77 7.72 8.57
C LEU A 87 -7.84 7.00 9.41
N CYS A 88 -7.70 5.69 9.61
CA CYS A 88 -8.64 4.91 10.41
C CYS A 88 -8.69 5.42 11.85
N SER A 89 -7.54 5.66 12.48
CA SER A 89 -7.45 6.20 13.84
C SER A 89 -8.07 7.59 13.95
N ARG A 90 -7.79 8.47 12.97
CA ARG A 90 -8.35 9.81 12.91
C ARG A 90 -9.87 9.78 12.82
N PHE A 91 -10.44 8.97 11.95
CA PHE A 91 -11.88 8.82 11.82
C PHE A 91 -12.52 8.19 13.07
N ASP A 92 -11.88 7.18 13.67
CA ASP A 92 -12.38 6.58 14.90
C ASP A 92 -12.48 7.60 16.05
N SER A 93 -11.46 8.45 16.21
CA SER A 93 -11.48 9.56 17.19
C SER A 93 -12.65 10.50 16.96
N ILE A 94 -12.85 10.95 15.71
CA ILE A 94 -13.92 11.89 15.36
C ILE A 94 -15.30 11.28 15.61
N LEU A 95 -15.48 10.00 15.25
CA LEU A 95 -16.73 9.28 15.51
C LEU A 95 -17.01 9.09 17.01
N ASN A 96 -15.98 9.11 17.87
CA ASN A 96 -16.12 9.06 19.33
C ASN A 96 -16.43 10.42 19.96
N GLU A 97 -15.98 11.52 19.36
CA GLU A 97 -16.01 12.85 19.98
C GLU A 97 -17.39 13.52 20.04
N ASN A 98 -18.44 12.96 19.39
CA ASN A 98 -19.85 13.44 19.41
C ASN A 98 -20.04 14.96 19.18
N SER A 99 -19.03 15.64 18.64
CA SER A 99 -18.95 17.10 18.50
C SER A 99 -19.16 17.56 17.05
N GLY A 100 -19.28 16.61 16.11
CA GLY A 100 -19.42 16.88 14.68
C GLY A 100 -20.86 17.13 14.25
N HIS A 101 -21.02 17.84 13.13
CA HIS A 101 -22.32 17.99 12.49
C HIS A 101 -22.76 16.66 11.83
N PRO A 102 -24.06 16.32 11.80
CA PRO A 102 -24.55 15.08 11.19
C PRO A 102 -24.06 14.84 9.75
N SER A 103 -23.96 15.90 8.94
CA SER A 103 -23.46 15.82 7.56
C SER A 103 -21.97 15.43 7.45
N GLN A 104 -21.16 15.75 8.46
CA GLN A 104 -19.77 15.30 8.53
C GLN A 104 -19.69 13.81 8.84
N HIS A 105 -20.54 13.31 9.75
CA HIS A 105 -20.64 11.88 10.05
C HIS A 105 -21.01 11.05 8.82
N ASP A 106 -21.97 11.52 8.00
CA ASP A 106 -22.35 10.85 6.75
C ASP A 106 -21.18 10.80 5.75
N SER A 107 -20.46 11.92 5.63
CA SER A 107 -19.29 12.03 4.73
C SER A 107 -18.14 11.12 5.16
N ILE A 108 -17.86 11.05 6.46
CA ILE A 108 -16.86 10.14 7.05
C ILE A 108 -17.28 8.69 6.82
N THR A 109 -18.55 8.37 7.08
CA THR A 109 -19.10 7.03 6.85
C THR A 109 -18.92 6.58 5.41
N SER A 110 -19.26 7.45 4.45
CA SER A 110 -19.08 7.19 3.03
C SER A 110 -17.61 6.94 2.68
N LEU A 111 -16.68 7.73 3.22
CA LEU A 111 -15.24 7.56 2.95
C LEU A 111 -14.69 6.27 3.57
N ILE A 112 -15.15 5.89 4.77
CA ILE A 112 -14.78 4.60 5.40
C ILE A 112 -15.25 3.42 4.55
N GLN A 113 -16.48 3.48 4.05
CA GLN A 113 -17.00 2.45 3.15
C GLN A 113 -16.17 2.38 1.85
N GLU A 114 -15.79 3.53 1.29
CA GLU A 114 -14.96 3.59 0.09
C GLU A 114 -13.55 3.01 0.33
N LEU A 115 -12.91 3.35 1.45
CA LEU A 115 -11.63 2.77 1.89
C LEU A 115 -11.75 1.25 1.99
N PHE A 116 -12.81 0.77 2.65
CA PHE A 116 -13.04 -0.65 2.82
C PHE A 116 -13.20 -1.39 1.49
N VAL A 117 -14.12 -0.94 0.64
CA VAL A 117 -14.44 -1.61 -0.62
C VAL A 117 -13.26 -1.54 -1.61
N SER A 118 -12.57 -0.41 -1.67
CA SER A 118 -11.56 -0.16 -2.71
C SER A 118 -10.18 -0.66 -2.31
N LEU A 119 -9.79 -0.53 -1.04
CA LEU A 119 -8.42 -0.85 -0.60
C LEU A 119 -8.29 -2.28 -0.07
N SER A 120 -9.29 -2.84 0.59
CA SER A 120 -9.17 -4.20 1.15
C SER A 120 -8.77 -5.26 0.10
N PRO A 121 -9.35 -5.28 -1.12
CA PRO A 121 -8.90 -6.21 -2.16
C PRO A 121 -7.42 -6.01 -2.54
N LYS A 122 -6.95 -4.76 -2.55
CA LYS A 122 -5.56 -4.42 -2.88
C LYS A 122 -4.57 -4.79 -1.79
N VAL A 123 -5.00 -4.70 -0.53
CA VAL A 123 -4.22 -5.17 0.60
C VAL A 123 -4.16 -6.71 0.61
N VAL A 124 -5.27 -7.41 0.31
CA VAL A 124 -5.29 -8.87 0.12
C VAL A 124 -4.36 -9.31 -1.01
N GLU A 125 -4.44 -8.66 -2.18
CA GLU A 125 -3.54 -8.89 -3.32
C GLU A 125 -2.06 -8.70 -2.92
N SER A 126 -1.76 -7.73 -2.06
CA SER A 126 -0.40 -7.49 -1.57
C SER A 126 0.12 -8.64 -0.68
N ILE A 127 -0.74 -9.26 0.14
CA ILE A 127 -0.40 -10.44 0.94
C ILE A 127 -0.15 -11.66 0.03
N ALA A 128 -0.94 -11.80 -1.03
CA ALA A 128 -0.78 -12.90 -1.98
C ALA A 128 0.53 -12.80 -2.79
N THR A 129 1.00 -11.59 -3.07
CA THR A 129 2.09 -11.34 -4.04
C THR A 129 3.45 -11.07 -3.40
N VAL A 130 3.49 -10.38 -2.26
CA VAL A 130 4.76 -9.91 -1.67
C VAL A 130 5.32 -10.94 -0.69
N LYS A 131 6.41 -11.62 -1.03
CA LYS A 131 6.99 -12.73 -0.22
C LYS A 131 7.75 -12.30 1.05
N ILE A 132 7.41 -11.16 1.65
CA ILE A 132 8.11 -10.58 2.82
C ILE A 132 7.17 -10.64 4.02
N GLY A 133 7.51 -11.42 5.05
CA GLY A 133 6.63 -11.64 6.20
C GLY A 133 6.25 -10.36 6.97
N GLN A 134 7.11 -9.35 7.02
CA GLN A 134 6.80 -8.05 7.61
C GLN A 134 5.67 -7.32 6.86
N VAL A 135 5.63 -7.46 5.53
CA VAL A 135 4.56 -6.91 4.70
C VAL A 135 3.25 -7.62 4.99
N HIS A 136 3.27 -8.94 5.18
CA HIS A 136 2.07 -9.71 5.53
C HIS A 136 1.51 -9.26 6.89
N ILE A 137 2.35 -9.05 7.89
CA ILE A 137 1.93 -8.55 9.21
C ILE A 137 1.26 -7.17 9.06
N ALA A 138 1.94 -6.22 8.42
CA ALA A 138 1.44 -4.86 8.27
C ALA A 138 0.16 -4.79 7.43
N ALA A 139 0.08 -5.56 6.34
CA ALA A 139 -1.09 -5.63 5.47
C ALA A 139 -2.29 -6.24 6.20
N SER A 140 -2.10 -7.36 6.89
CA SER A 140 -3.19 -8.02 7.63
C SER A 140 -3.67 -7.18 8.82
N GLU A 141 -2.77 -6.47 9.51
CA GLU A 141 -3.15 -5.50 10.53
C GLU A 141 -3.93 -4.32 9.93
N CYS A 142 -3.49 -3.80 8.78
CA CYS A 142 -4.21 -2.75 8.05
C CYS A 142 -5.64 -3.17 7.69
N LEU A 143 -5.85 -4.42 7.24
CA LEU A 143 -7.19 -4.96 7.00
C LEU A 143 -8.06 -4.94 8.25
N VAL A 144 -7.50 -5.33 9.39
CA VAL A 144 -8.22 -5.32 10.68
C VAL A 144 -8.67 -3.90 11.04
N GLU A 145 -7.82 -2.89 10.87
CA GLU A 145 -8.17 -1.50 11.20
C GLU A 145 -9.27 -0.94 10.29
N ILE A 146 -9.17 -1.16 8.98
CA ILE A 146 -10.23 -0.75 8.03
C ILE A 146 -11.53 -1.50 8.35
N GLY A 147 -11.45 -2.80 8.62
CA GLY A 147 -12.60 -3.66 8.92
C GLY A 147 -13.35 -3.23 10.18
N LYS A 148 -12.64 -2.97 11.29
CA LYS A 148 -13.24 -2.48 12.53
C LYS A 148 -14.05 -1.20 12.31
N LEU A 149 -13.45 -0.26 11.57
CA LEU A 149 -14.07 1.03 11.32
C LEU A 149 -15.30 0.88 10.41
N ALA A 150 -15.21 0.03 9.39
CA ALA A 150 -16.34 -0.30 8.52
C ALA A 150 -17.50 -0.97 9.28
N CYS A 151 -17.22 -1.92 10.18
CA CYS A 151 -18.24 -2.52 11.06
C CYS A 151 -18.94 -1.48 11.93
N ARG A 152 -18.21 -0.44 12.35
CA ARG A 152 -18.74 0.59 13.25
C ARG A 152 -19.75 1.50 12.57
N VAL A 153 -19.49 1.90 11.32
CA VAL A 153 -20.31 2.90 10.61
C VAL A 153 -21.39 2.28 9.72
N SER A 154 -21.33 0.97 9.48
CA SER A 154 -22.17 0.33 8.49
C SER A 154 -22.67 -1.02 8.97
N ALA A 155 -23.96 -1.29 8.76
CA ALA A 155 -24.49 -2.65 8.67
C ALA A 155 -24.11 -3.25 7.30
N LEU A 156 -22.82 -3.18 6.96
CA LEU A 156 -22.29 -3.58 5.67
C LEU A 156 -22.73 -5.03 5.40
N GLN A 157 -23.37 -5.29 4.27
CA GLN A 157 -23.66 -6.66 3.85
C GLN A 157 -22.36 -7.29 3.39
N TRP A 158 -21.61 -7.79 4.37
CA TRP A 158 -20.34 -8.48 4.17
C TRP A 158 -20.45 -9.69 3.24
N ALA A 159 -21.67 -10.15 2.93
CA ALA A 159 -21.95 -11.23 1.99
C ALA A 159 -21.29 -11.05 0.62
N ASP A 160 -21.21 -9.81 0.11
CA ASP A 160 -20.75 -9.50 -1.25
C ASP A 160 -19.25 -9.23 -1.39
N VAL A 161 -18.46 -9.51 -0.34
CA VAL A 161 -17.01 -9.32 -0.40
C VAL A 161 -16.37 -10.40 -1.29
N GLY A 162 -16.10 -10.03 -2.55
CA GLY A 162 -15.64 -10.94 -3.60
C GLY A 162 -14.26 -11.59 -3.39
N TYR A 163 -13.50 -11.18 -2.37
CA TYR A 163 -12.17 -11.74 -2.04
C TYR A 163 -12.18 -12.69 -0.84
N LYS A 164 -13.35 -13.12 -0.33
CA LYS A 164 -13.45 -14.00 0.84
C LYS A 164 -12.74 -15.35 0.68
N GLU A 165 -12.88 -15.98 -0.49
CA GLU A 165 -12.25 -17.28 -0.77
C GLU A 165 -10.73 -17.15 -0.82
N GLU A 166 -10.24 -16.09 -1.46
CA GLU A 166 -8.80 -15.76 -1.49
C GLU A 166 -8.27 -15.51 -0.08
N LEU A 167 -9.01 -14.78 0.76
CA LEU A 167 -8.63 -14.51 2.13
C LEU A 167 -8.56 -15.79 2.99
N LEU A 168 -9.51 -16.71 2.82
CA LEU A 168 -9.48 -18.02 3.49
C LEU A 168 -8.25 -18.81 3.05
N HIS A 169 -7.97 -18.85 1.75
CA HIS A 169 -6.79 -19.52 1.23
C HIS A 169 -5.49 -18.93 1.83
N LEU A 170 -5.36 -17.60 1.83
CA LEU A 170 -4.20 -16.91 2.41
C LEU A 170 -4.04 -17.25 3.89
N TYR A 171 -5.12 -17.26 4.67
CA TYR A 171 -5.09 -17.68 6.07
C TYR A 171 -4.58 -19.12 6.24
N GLU A 172 -5.01 -20.06 5.40
CA GLU A 172 -4.60 -21.46 5.47
C GLU A 172 -3.10 -21.62 5.20
N VAL A 173 -2.58 -20.97 4.17
CA VAL A 173 -1.18 -21.10 3.73
C VAL A 173 -0.21 -20.16 4.46
N GLU A 174 -0.70 -19.16 5.19
CA GLU A 174 0.13 -18.24 5.96
C GLU A 174 0.95 -18.97 7.02
N LYS A 175 2.26 -18.71 6.99
CA LYS A 175 3.26 -19.30 7.89
C LYS A 175 3.55 -18.38 9.08
N ASN A 176 3.47 -17.07 8.89
CA ASN A 176 3.67 -16.07 9.93
C ASN A 176 2.45 -16.05 10.87
N GLN A 177 2.66 -16.44 12.13
CA GLN A 177 1.57 -16.60 13.10
C GLN A 177 0.89 -15.28 13.47
N GLU A 178 1.62 -14.17 13.44
CA GLU A 178 1.07 -12.85 13.73
C GLU A 178 0.15 -12.39 12.59
N ALA A 179 0.62 -12.48 11.34
CA ALA A 179 -0.21 -12.20 10.17
C ALA A 179 -1.45 -13.11 10.13
N LYS A 180 -1.27 -14.42 10.39
CA LYS A 180 -2.37 -15.39 10.45
C LYS A 180 -3.41 -15.03 11.52
N SER A 181 -2.97 -14.53 12.67
CA SER A 181 -3.86 -14.04 13.73
C SER A 181 -4.67 -12.83 13.30
N HIS A 182 -4.05 -11.86 12.61
CA HIS A 182 -4.76 -10.70 12.05
C HIS A 182 -5.77 -11.10 10.98
N LEU A 183 -5.39 -11.98 10.04
CA LEU A 183 -6.30 -12.51 9.03
C LEU A 183 -7.52 -13.18 9.67
N LYS A 184 -7.30 -14.01 10.69
CA LYS A 184 -8.41 -14.64 11.44
C LYS A 184 -9.33 -13.60 12.08
N LYS A 185 -8.78 -12.55 12.70
CA LYS A 185 -9.57 -11.47 13.31
C LYS A 185 -10.41 -10.73 12.27
N PHE A 186 -9.82 -10.39 11.12
CA PHE A 186 -10.53 -9.74 10.04
C PHE A 186 -11.63 -10.65 9.47
N MET A 187 -11.34 -11.94 9.30
CA MET A 187 -12.31 -12.93 8.83
C MET A 187 -13.53 -13.08 9.75
N ALA A 188 -13.33 -12.97 11.06
CA ALA A 188 -14.41 -13.04 12.03
C ALA A 188 -15.40 -11.86 11.92
N MET A 189 -15.04 -10.76 11.24
CA MET A 189 -15.93 -9.62 11.02
C MET A 189 -16.98 -9.87 9.93
N PHE A 190 -16.81 -10.93 9.13
CA PHE A 190 -17.77 -11.32 8.09
C PHE A 190 -18.92 -12.21 8.60
N GLN A 191 -18.94 -12.54 9.88
CA GLN A 191 -19.89 -13.47 10.54
C GLN A 191 -20.94 -12.70 11.33
#